data_AF-A0A4R2KH30-F1
#
_entry.id   AF-A0A4R2KH30-F1
#
_cell.length_a   1.000
_cell.length_b   1.000
_cell.length_c   1.000
_cell.angle_alpha   90.00
_cell.angle_beta   90.00
_cell.angle_gamma   90.00
#
_symmetry.space_group_name_H-M   'P 1'
#
loop_
_entity.id
_entity.type
_entity.pdbx_description
1 polymer ?
#
loop_
_entity_poly.entity_id
_entity_poly.type
_entity_poly.pdbx_seq_one_letter_code
_entity_poly.pdbx_strand_id
1 'polypeptide(L)'
;MTILVTGATGKVGRQAVAQLVAQGAEVRALVRTPATARLPDGVDVVAGDLTDVDSVRAAATGADKVFLVWPFFTVDTLPAVLEVLPRRVVYLSSEGGAKWADDAEALIRAAGLQWTFLRPTGFAGNLLEFAAEIKTSGVVRAPFAKLARPYIHEYDMAAVGVRALTEDGHVGRSYSLSGPELVTQLDAVQTIGDVIGRALRFEELTPEQGKQRMRDAGWPPTLLTAAFDGWAGMVAEPEPITSTVADVTGRPAKSVREWAIDNAASFTV
;
A
#
# COMPACT_ATOMS: atom_id res chain seq x y z
N MET A 1 -22.73 10.75 -6.19
CA MET A 1 -21.50 10.55 -6.98
C MET A 1 -20.81 9.37 -6.37
N THR A 2 -20.78 8.25 -7.08
CA THR A 2 -20.35 6.96 -6.54
C THR A 2 -18.88 6.73 -6.82
N ILE A 3 -18.10 6.44 -5.79
CA ILE A 3 -16.69 6.11 -5.89
C ILE A 3 -16.52 4.61 -5.67
N LEU A 4 -16.01 3.92 -6.69
CA LEU A 4 -15.63 2.52 -6.59
C LEU A 4 -14.26 2.40 -5.89
N VAL A 5 -14.13 1.49 -4.94
CA VAL A 5 -12.84 1.14 -4.32
C VAL A 5 -12.57 -0.33 -4.55
N THR A 6 -11.47 -0.64 -5.24
CA THR A 6 -10.96 -2.02 -5.35
C THR A 6 -9.99 -2.31 -4.21
N GLY A 7 -9.82 -3.57 -3.84
CA GLY A 7 -9.00 -3.92 -2.67
C GLY A 7 -9.50 -3.28 -1.38
N ALA A 8 -10.82 -3.05 -1.27
CA ALA A 8 -11.46 -2.26 -0.22
C ALA A 8 -11.23 -2.77 1.21
N THR A 9 -10.92 -4.06 1.39
CA THR A 9 -10.57 -4.66 2.69
C THR A 9 -9.06 -4.71 2.95
N GLY A 10 -8.24 -4.28 2.00
CA GLY A 10 -6.78 -4.24 2.10
C GLY A 10 -6.27 -3.09 2.97
N LYS A 11 -4.95 -3.05 3.20
CA LYS A 11 -4.32 -2.10 4.14
C LYS A 11 -4.63 -0.64 3.78
N VAL A 12 -4.50 -0.28 2.50
CA VAL A 12 -4.79 1.08 1.98
C VAL A 12 -6.26 1.26 1.63
N GLY A 13 -6.87 0.28 0.93
CA GLY A 13 -8.27 0.37 0.49
C GLY A 13 -9.25 0.60 1.63
N ARG A 14 -9.06 -0.04 2.79
CA ARG A 14 -9.92 0.16 3.97
C ARG A 14 -9.87 1.59 4.50
N GLN A 15 -8.69 2.22 4.43
CA GLN A 15 -8.48 3.61 4.84
C GLN A 15 -9.16 4.55 3.84
N ALA A 16 -9.06 4.26 2.54
CA ALA A 16 -9.76 5.03 1.51
C ALA A 16 -11.28 4.97 1.69
N VAL A 17 -11.86 3.77 1.92
CA VAL A 17 -13.29 3.62 2.20
C VAL A 17 -13.69 4.44 3.44
N ALA A 18 -12.99 4.29 4.55
CA ALA A 18 -13.32 5.00 5.80
C ALA A 18 -13.29 6.52 5.63
N GLN A 19 -12.27 7.04 4.95
CA GLN A 19 -12.12 8.48 4.72
C GLN A 19 -13.16 9.02 3.73
N LEU A 20 -13.51 8.28 2.68
CA LEU A 20 -14.56 8.66 1.74
C LEU A 20 -15.94 8.71 2.42
N VAL A 21 -16.29 7.69 3.22
CA VAL A 21 -17.53 7.67 4.00
C VAL A 21 -17.58 8.85 4.98
N ALA A 22 -16.47 9.14 5.66
CA ALA A 22 -16.39 10.28 6.57
C ALA A 22 -16.59 11.65 5.87
N GLN A 23 -16.32 11.75 4.58
CA GLN A 23 -16.59 12.94 3.75
C GLN A 23 -18.01 12.94 3.15
N GLY A 24 -18.85 11.95 3.46
CA GLY A 24 -20.21 11.81 2.93
C GLY A 24 -20.27 11.36 1.47
N ALA A 25 -19.19 10.78 0.93
CA ALA A 25 -19.21 10.22 -0.41
C ALA A 25 -19.99 8.89 -0.45
N GLU A 26 -20.67 8.63 -1.57
CA GLU A 26 -21.26 7.33 -1.84
C GLU A 26 -20.15 6.37 -2.26
N VAL A 27 -19.90 5.34 -1.45
CA VAL A 27 -18.80 4.40 -1.67
C VAL A 27 -19.33 3.04 -2.07
N ARG A 28 -18.79 2.52 -3.17
CA ARG A 28 -18.95 1.12 -3.55
C ARG A 28 -17.64 0.37 -3.36
N ALA A 29 -17.68 -0.75 -2.67
CA ALA A 29 -16.52 -1.59 -2.41
C ALA A 29 -16.60 -2.90 -3.22
N LEU A 30 -15.64 -3.13 -4.11
CA LEU A 30 -15.46 -4.44 -4.75
C LEU A 30 -14.70 -5.35 -3.79
N VAL A 31 -15.34 -6.44 -3.36
CA VAL A 31 -14.78 -7.41 -2.41
C VAL A 31 -15.01 -8.84 -2.87
N ARG A 32 -14.00 -9.71 -2.68
CA ARG A 32 -14.12 -11.14 -3.03
C ARG A 32 -15.07 -11.90 -2.13
N THR A 33 -15.10 -11.56 -0.83
CA THR A 33 -15.91 -12.25 0.18
C THR A 33 -16.70 -11.24 1.00
N PRO A 34 -17.90 -10.82 0.56
CA PRO A 34 -18.70 -9.82 1.28
C PRO A 34 -18.99 -10.18 2.74
N ALA A 35 -19.23 -11.47 3.04
CA ALA A 35 -19.55 -11.93 4.40
C ALA A 35 -18.45 -11.66 5.45
N THR A 36 -17.20 -11.53 5.01
CA THR A 36 -16.05 -11.25 5.89
C THR A 36 -15.59 -9.80 5.79
N ALA A 37 -16.18 -8.99 4.92
CA ALA A 37 -15.86 -7.58 4.81
C ALA A 37 -16.28 -6.86 6.09
N ARG A 38 -15.32 -6.18 6.73
CA ARG A 38 -15.54 -5.29 7.88
C ARG A 38 -15.35 -3.86 7.39
N LEU A 39 -16.40 -3.30 6.79
CA LEU A 39 -16.43 -1.95 6.24
C LEU A 39 -17.44 -1.09 7.01
N PRO A 40 -17.30 0.24 7.00
CA PRO A 40 -18.27 1.15 7.61
C PRO A 40 -19.69 0.93 7.09
N ASP A 41 -20.68 1.27 7.93
CA ASP A 41 -22.09 1.24 7.53
C ASP A 41 -22.34 2.18 6.34
N GLY A 42 -23.28 1.80 5.48
CA GLY A 42 -23.67 2.59 4.30
C GLY A 42 -22.79 2.40 3.07
N VAL A 43 -21.72 1.59 3.14
CA VAL A 43 -20.94 1.19 1.96
C VAL A 43 -21.73 0.18 1.13
N ASP A 44 -21.84 0.43 -0.18
CA ASP A 44 -22.40 -0.53 -1.14
C ASP A 44 -21.36 -1.62 -1.43
N VAL A 45 -21.57 -2.82 -0.89
CA VAL A 45 -20.61 -3.93 -1.00
C VAL A 45 -21.00 -4.85 -2.16
N VAL A 46 -20.14 -4.93 -3.16
CA VAL A 46 -20.35 -5.76 -4.36
C VAL A 46 -19.36 -6.92 -4.38
N ALA A 47 -19.88 -8.14 -4.55
CA ALA A 47 -19.06 -9.33 -4.72
C ALA A 47 -18.38 -9.32 -6.10
N GLY A 48 -17.07 -9.53 -6.14
CA GLY A 48 -16.36 -9.71 -7.40
C GLY A 48 -14.84 -9.82 -7.24
N ASP A 49 -14.17 -10.06 -8.36
CA ASP A 49 -12.72 -10.27 -8.44
C ASP A 49 -12.13 -9.45 -9.59
N LEU A 50 -10.94 -8.87 -9.38
CA LEU A 50 -10.21 -8.14 -10.43
C LEU A 50 -9.75 -9.04 -11.58
N THR A 51 -9.71 -10.37 -11.38
CA THR A 51 -9.45 -11.33 -12.48
C THR A 51 -10.70 -11.63 -13.32
N ASP A 52 -11.88 -11.18 -12.90
CA ASP A 52 -13.15 -11.37 -13.60
C ASP A 52 -13.71 -10.00 -14.05
N VAL A 53 -13.47 -9.67 -15.32
CA VAL A 53 -13.87 -8.38 -15.92
C VAL A 53 -15.38 -8.13 -15.84
N ASP A 54 -16.21 -9.18 -15.89
CA ASP A 54 -17.66 -9.01 -15.83
C ASP A 54 -18.10 -8.59 -14.42
N SER A 55 -17.46 -9.14 -13.39
CA SER A 55 -17.68 -8.72 -12.01
C SER A 55 -17.21 -7.27 -11.77
N VAL A 56 -16.08 -6.86 -12.37
CA VAL A 56 -15.60 -5.47 -12.30
C VAL A 56 -16.57 -4.54 -13.02
N ARG A 57 -17.08 -4.92 -14.20
CA ARG A 57 -18.08 -4.14 -14.94
C ARG A 57 -19.36 -3.95 -14.13
N ALA A 58 -19.83 -5.00 -13.48
CA ALA A 58 -21.01 -4.92 -12.60
C ALA A 58 -20.79 -3.93 -11.45
N ALA A 59 -19.63 -3.97 -10.79
CA ALA A 59 -19.28 -3.03 -9.73
C ALA A 59 -19.07 -1.59 -10.24
N ALA A 60 -18.49 -1.41 -11.43
CA ALA A 60 -18.21 -0.11 -12.02
C ALA A 60 -19.47 0.59 -12.59
N THR A 61 -20.56 -0.15 -12.81
CA THR A 61 -21.80 0.40 -13.39
C THR A 61 -22.36 1.53 -12.52
N GLY A 62 -22.42 2.74 -13.08
CA GLY A 62 -22.90 3.94 -12.38
C GLY A 62 -21.90 4.56 -11.40
N ALA A 63 -20.65 4.07 -11.35
CA ALA A 63 -19.58 4.74 -10.61
C ALA A 63 -18.92 5.82 -11.47
N ASP A 64 -18.58 6.94 -10.84
CA ASP A 64 -18.00 8.11 -11.50
C ASP A 64 -16.46 8.07 -11.49
N LYS A 65 -15.89 7.48 -10.43
CA LYS A 65 -14.46 7.46 -10.14
C LYS A 65 -14.07 6.13 -9.48
N VAL A 66 -12.81 5.75 -9.58
CA VAL A 66 -12.29 4.54 -8.93
C VAL A 66 -10.96 4.79 -8.22
N PHE A 67 -10.87 4.30 -6.98
CA PHE A 67 -9.60 4.02 -6.30
C PHE A 67 -9.17 2.60 -6.68
N LEU A 68 -8.17 2.50 -7.55
CA LEU A 68 -7.68 1.23 -8.09
C LEU A 68 -6.45 0.75 -7.30
N VAL A 69 -6.59 -0.42 -6.67
CA VAL A 69 -5.50 -1.26 -6.21
C VAL A 69 -5.35 -2.42 -7.17
N TRP A 70 -4.14 -2.64 -7.70
CA TRP A 70 -3.80 -3.77 -8.55
C TRP A 70 -2.88 -4.74 -7.80
N PRO A 71 -3.41 -5.83 -7.21
CA PRO A 71 -2.65 -6.70 -6.31
C PRO A 71 -1.86 -7.79 -7.05
N PHE A 72 -1.52 -7.60 -8.33
CA PHE A 72 -0.85 -8.59 -9.16
C PHE A 72 0.49 -8.05 -9.68
N PHE A 73 1.46 -8.95 -9.86
CA PHE A 73 2.77 -8.64 -10.45
C PHE A 73 2.77 -8.71 -11.99
N THR A 74 1.62 -8.93 -12.61
CA THR A 74 1.45 -8.90 -14.07
C THR A 74 0.28 -8.01 -14.42
N VAL A 75 0.24 -7.56 -15.68
CA VAL A 75 -0.78 -6.64 -16.19
C VAL A 75 -1.60 -7.24 -17.32
N ASP A 76 -1.53 -8.56 -17.52
CA ASP A 76 -2.13 -9.25 -18.67
C ASP A 76 -3.64 -9.01 -18.78
N THR A 77 -4.33 -8.96 -17.63
CA THR A 77 -5.78 -8.73 -17.54
C THR A 77 -6.16 -7.26 -17.36
N LEU A 78 -5.18 -6.38 -17.11
CA LEU A 78 -5.44 -4.96 -16.82
C LEU A 78 -6.14 -4.25 -18.00
N PRO A 79 -5.75 -4.41 -19.29
CA PRO A 79 -6.43 -3.73 -20.39
C PRO A 79 -7.95 -3.95 -20.41
N ALA A 80 -8.40 -5.19 -20.25
CA ALA A 80 -9.83 -5.51 -20.21
C ALA A 80 -10.53 -4.89 -18.99
N VAL A 81 -9.85 -4.82 -17.85
CA VAL A 81 -10.36 -4.12 -16.67
C VAL A 81 -10.49 -2.61 -16.93
N LEU A 82 -9.49 -1.98 -17.56
CA LEU A 82 -9.52 -0.53 -17.84
C LEU A 82 -10.69 -0.12 -18.75
N GLU A 83 -11.12 -0.98 -19.68
CA GLU A 83 -12.28 -0.73 -20.55
C GLU A 83 -13.61 -0.57 -19.80
N VAL A 84 -13.72 -1.17 -18.61
CA VAL A 84 -14.95 -1.17 -17.81
C VAL A 84 -14.89 -0.26 -16.59
N LEU A 85 -13.72 0.35 -16.31
CA LEU A 85 -13.56 1.27 -15.19
C LEU A 85 -14.20 2.64 -15.45
N PRO A 86 -14.58 3.37 -14.39
CA PRO A 86 -14.95 4.77 -14.50
C PRO A 86 -13.85 5.63 -15.11
N ARG A 87 -14.24 6.72 -15.77
CA ARG A 87 -13.32 7.62 -16.50
C ARG A 87 -12.18 8.16 -15.62
N ARG A 88 -12.42 8.41 -14.32
CA ARG A 88 -11.43 8.94 -13.39
C ARG A 88 -10.86 7.86 -12.49
N VAL A 89 -9.56 7.62 -12.61
CA VAL A 89 -8.82 6.56 -11.90
C VAL A 89 -7.75 7.18 -11.01
N VAL A 90 -7.79 6.88 -9.72
CA VAL A 90 -6.65 7.06 -8.82
C VAL A 90 -6.05 5.69 -8.55
N TYR A 91 -4.85 5.45 -9.08
CA TYR A 91 -4.19 4.15 -9.02
C TYR A 91 -3.07 4.16 -7.97
N LEU A 92 -3.13 3.20 -7.04
CA LEU A 92 -2.05 2.89 -6.12
C LEU A 92 -0.97 2.11 -6.86
N SER A 93 0.00 2.85 -7.39
CA SER A 93 1.19 2.38 -8.09
C SER A 93 2.31 2.06 -7.08
N SER A 94 3.55 2.04 -7.54
CA SER A 94 4.77 1.88 -6.74
C SER A 94 5.84 2.85 -7.22
N GLU A 95 6.65 3.36 -6.29
CA GLU A 95 7.94 3.96 -6.62
C GLU A 95 9.00 2.85 -6.75
N GLY A 96 10.15 3.13 -7.39
CA GLY A 96 11.30 2.21 -7.39
C GLY A 96 11.44 1.29 -8.61
N GLY A 97 10.81 1.62 -9.74
CA GLY A 97 11.08 0.97 -11.04
C GLY A 97 10.60 -0.48 -11.15
N ALA A 98 9.56 -0.84 -10.40
CA ALA A 98 8.96 -2.15 -10.52
C ALA A 98 8.23 -2.26 -11.87
N LYS A 99 8.76 -3.11 -12.77
CA LYS A 99 8.26 -3.25 -14.16
C LYS A 99 6.73 -3.37 -14.26
N TRP A 100 6.10 -4.15 -13.39
CA TRP A 100 4.64 -4.32 -13.40
C TRP A 100 3.88 -3.03 -13.10
N ALA A 101 4.41 -2.16 -12.24
CA ALA A 101 3.81 -0.87 -11.92
C ALA A 101 4.00 0.11 -13.09
N ASP A 102 5.19 0.15 -13.69
CA ASP A 102 5.48 0.97 -14.88
C ASP A 102 4.60 0.58 -16.07
N ASP A 103 4.48 -0.73 -16.34
CA ASP A 103 3.63 -1.27 -17.39
C ASP A 103 2.15 -0.93 -17.12
N ALA A 104 1.69 -1.05 -15.87
CA ALA A 104 0.32 -0.70 -15.48
C ALA A 104 0.02 0.78 -15.71
N GLU A 105 0.92 1.67 -15.28
CA GLU A 105 0.73 3.10 -15.52
C GLU A 105 0.78 3.47 -17.00
N ALA A 106 1.63 2.81 -17.80
CA ALA A 106 1.67 3.02 -19.24
C ALA A 106 0.33 2.64 -19.90
N LEU A 107 -0.25 1.49 -19.53
CA LEU A 107 -1.57 1.07 -19.99
C LEU A 107 -2.67 2.06 -19.57
N ILE A 108 -2.65 2.54 -18.33
CA ILE A 108 -3.62 3.53 -17.84
C ILE A 108 -3.50 4.86 -18.61
N ARG A 109 -2.27 5.33 -18.91
CA ARG A 109 -2.05 6.53 -19.73
C ARG A 109 -2.60 6.36 -21.14
N ALA A 110 -2.41 5.18 -21.73
CA ALA A 110 -2.87 4.86 -23.09
C ALA A 110 -4.40 4.69 -23.20
N ALA A 111 -5.08 4.32 -22.10
CA ALA A 111 -6.52 4.08 -22.08
C ALA A 111 -7.40 5.35 -22.19
N GLY A 112 -6.80 6.55 -22.25
CA GLY A 112 -7.55 7.81 -22.34
C GLY A 112 -8.32 8.19 -21.06
N LEU A 113 -8.02 7.53 -19.94
CA LEU A 113 -8.62 7.78 -18.63
C LEU A 113 -8.04 9.06 -18.00
N GLN A 114 -8.82 9.71 -17.14
CA GLN A 114 -8.32 10.76 -16.25
C GLN A 114 -7.62 10.10 -15.06
N TRP A 115 -6.30 10.05 -15.08
CA TRP A 115 -5.53 9.30 -14.09
C TRP A 115 -4.83 10.19 -13.06
N THR A 116 -4.62 9.64 -11.87
CA THR A 116 -3.65 10.11 -10.88
C THR A 116 -2.90 8.88 -10.34
N PHE A 117 -1.58 8.95 -10.26
CA PHE A 117 -0.76 7.86 -9.72
C PHE A 117 -0.26 8.19 -8.32
N LEU A 118 -0.45 7.25 -7.41
CA LEU A 118 0.14 7.29 -6.07
C LEU A 118 1.32 6.32 -6.08
N ARG A 119 2.54 6.84 -5.94
CA ARG A 119 3.80 6.08 -5.99
C ARG A 119 4.46 6.06 -4.60
N PRO A 120 3.97 5.21 -3.70
CA PRO A 120 4.59 5.00 -2.41
C PRO A 120 5.97 4.36 -2.51
N THR A 121 6.85 4.72 -1.58
CA THR A 121 8.15 4.08 -1.33
C THR A 121 7.99 2.98 -0.26
N GLY A 122 8.60 3.11 0.92
CA GLY A 122 8.52 2.12 2.00
C GLY A 122 7.13 2.00 2.61
N PHE A 123 6.47 0.84 2.53
CA PHE A 123 5.17 0.65 3.20
C PHE A 123 5.37 0.37 4.69
N ALA A 124 4.85 1.23 5.56
CA ALA A 124 4.82 0.96 7.00
C ALA A 124 4.09 -0.36 7.31
N GLY A 125 3.04 -0.67 6.54
CA GLY A 125 2.30 -1.93 6.60
C GLY A 125 3.12 -3.20 6.49
N ASN A 126 4.32 -3.16 5.89
CA ASN A 126 5.19 -4.35 5.78
C ASN A 126 5.80 -4.73 7.13
N LEU A 127 5.87 -3.81 8.09
CA LEU A 127 6.33 -4.11 9.46
C LEU A 127 5.40 -5.11 10.18
N LEU A 128 4.16 -5.30 9.71
CA LEU A 128 3.27 -6.36 10.21
C LEU A 128 3.80 -7.77 9.95
N GLU A 129 4.75 -7.95 9.01
CA GLU A 129 5.41 -9.25 8.78
C GLU A 129 6.20 -9.72 10.02
N PHE A 130 6.65 -8.78 10.86
CA PHE A 130 7.33 -9.09 12.12
C PHE A 130 6.37 -9.46 13.25
N ALA A 131 5.05 -9.29 13.08
CA ALA A 131 4.07 -9.49 14.16
C ALA A 131 4.13 -10.90 14.77
N ALA A 132 4.33 -11.94 13.95
CA ALA A 132 4.42 -13.32 14.43
C ALA A 132 5.65 -13.53 15.33
N GLU A 133 6.83 -13.09 14.90
CA GLU A 133 8.06 -13.22 15.69
C GLU A 133 8.04 -12.36 16.96
N ILE A 134 7.46 -11.16 16.88
CA ILE A 134 7.28 -10.27 18.01
C ILE A 134 6.38 -10.93 19.06
N LYS A 135 5.21 -11.45 18.67
CA LYS A 135 4.30 -12.12 19.60
C LYS A 135 4.95 -13.35 20.24
N THR A 136 5.54 -14.22 19.42
CA THR A 136 6.05 -15.52 19.86
C THR A 136 7.34 -15.44 20.69
N SER A 137 8.31 -14.62 20.27
CA SER A 137 9.65 -14.62 20.86
C SER A 137 10.14 -13.24 21.30
N GLY A 138 9.55 -12.17 20.75
CA GLY A 138 10.06 -10.80 20.94
C GLY A 138 11.38 -10.54 20.20
N VAL A 139 11.76 -11.43 19.28
CA VAL A 139 13.01 -11.36 18.53
C VAL A 139 12.72 -11.38 17.05
N VAL A 140 12.96 -10.25 16.37
CA VAL A 140 12.82 -10.12 14.93
C VAL A 140 14.12 -10.54 14.25
N ARG A 141 14.01 -11.37 13.21
CA ARG A 141 15.14 -11.88 12.43
C ARG A 141 14.99 -11.51 10.97
N ALA A 142 15.77 -10.54 10.52
CA ALA A 142 15.75 -10.08 9.13
C ALA A 142 17.16 -9.63 8.69
N PRO A 143 17.47 -9.70 7.38
CA PRO A 143 18.70 -9.10 6.86
C PRO A 143 18.59 -7.57 6.80
N PHE A 144 19.73 -6.89 6.66
CA PHE A 144 19.83 -5.45 6.48
C PHE A 144 19.20 -4.63 7.62
N ALA A 145 19.62 -4.88 8.87
CA ALA A 145 19.09 -4.20 10.05
C ALA A 145 19.12 -2.67 9.93
N LYS A 146 20.14 -2.14 9.25
CA LYS A 146 20.38 -0.71 9.02
C LYS A 146 19.77 -0.16 7.73
N LEU A 147 19.02 -0.97 6.97
CA LEU A 147 18.29 -0.47 5.81
C LEU A 147 17.26 0.55 6.28
N ALA A 148 17.50 1.82 5.96
CA ALA A 148 16.65 2.93 6.33
C ALA A 148 15.67 3.25 5.20
N ARG A 149 14.38 3.37 5.53
CA ARG A 149 13.32 3.67 4.56
C ARG A 149 12.38 4.74 5.11
N PRO A 150 11.80 5.59 4.25
CA PRO A 150 10.77 6.53 4.66
C PRO A 150 9.41 5.85 4.65
N TYR A 151 9.11 5.12 5.72
CA TYR A 151 7.89 4.30 5.82
C TYR A 151 6.62 5.15 5.75
N ILE A 152 5.93 5.13 4.60
CA ILE A 152 4.64 5.79 4.39
C ILE A 152 3.51 4.98 5.05
N HIS A 153 2.67 5.69 5.79
CA HIS A 153 1.48 5.14 6.44
C HIS A 153 0.34 4.96 5.43
N GLU A 154 -0.39 3.85 5.52
CA GLU A 154 -1.53 3.57 4.63
C GLU A 154 -2.67 4.59 4.73
N TYR A 155 -2.81 5.25 5.88
CA TYR A 155 -3.73 6.36 6.07
C TYR A 155 -3.36 7.55 5.18
N ASP A 156 -2.08 7.85 5.02
CA ASP A 156 -1.58 8.96 4.20
C ASP A 156 -1.69 8.66 2.71
N MET A 157 -1.38 7.42 2.31
CA MET A 157 -1.61 6.97 0.93
C MET A 157 -3.09 7.11 0.54
N ALA A 158 -3.99 6.65 1.42
CA ALA A 158 -5.42 6.82 1.23
C ALA A 158 -5.82 8.30 1.21
N ALA A 159 -5.29 9.14 2.12
CA ALA A 159 -5.64 10.55 2.20
C ALA A 159 -5.27 11.32 0.93
N VAL A 160 -4.07 11.11 0.38
CA VAL A 160 -3.69 11.70 -0.91
C VAL A 160 -4.61 11.20 -2.02
N GLY A 161 -4.93 9.92 -2.05
CA GLY A 161 -5.83 9.36 -3.05
C GLY A 161 -7.27 9.85 -2.96
N VAL A 162 -7.78 10.07 -1.74
CA VAL A 162 -9.11 10.62 -1.50
C VAL A 162 -9.17 12.07 -1.97
N ARG A 163 -8.15 12.90 -1.68
CA ARG A 163 -8.03 14.25 -2.25
C ARG A 163 -8.02 14.20 -3.78
N ALA A 164 -7.21 13.31 -4.36
CA ALA A 164 -7.14 13.11 -5.80
C ALA A 164 -8.47 12.65 -6.44
N LEU A 165 -9.36 11.99 -5.68
CA LEU A 165 -10.69 11.61 -6.14
C LEU A 165 -11.71 12.75 -5.98
N THR A 166 -11.59 13.57 -4.95
CA THR A 166 -12.65 14.49 -4.52
C THR A 166 -12.42 15.95 -4.90
N GLU A 167 -11.18 16.34 -5.21
CA GLU A 167 -10.78 17.71 -5.53
C GLU A 167 -10.28 17.82 -6.98
N ASP A 168 -10.20 19.04 -7.52
CA ASP A 168 -9.68 19.29 -8.86
C ASP A 168 -8.15 19.49 -8.87
N GLY A 169 -7.53 19.46 -10.05
CA GLY A 169 -6.07 19.71 -10.22
C GLY A 169 -5.16 18.48 -10.09
N HIS A 170 -5.72 17.31 -9.76
CA HIS A 170 -4.98 16.06 -9.59
C HIS A 170 -4.86 15.19 -10.85
N VAL A 171 -5.63 15.49 -11.91
CA VAL A 171 -5.60 14.73 -13.17
C VAL A 171 -4.24 14.91 -13.85
N GLY A 172 -3.65 13.80 -14.30
CA GLY A 172 -2.34 13.76 -14.94
C GLY A 172 -1.16 13.90 -13.97
N ARG A 173 -1.39 13.79 -12.65
CA ARG A 173 -0.35 13.88 -11.63
C ARG A 173 0.17 12.51 -11.22
N SER A 174 1.48 12.42 -11.03
CA SER A 174 2.14 11.31 -10.32
C SER A 174 2.69 11.84 -9.00
N TYR A 175 2.29 11.24 -7.89
CA TYR A 175 2.66 11.63 -6.55
C TYR A 175 3.61 10.61 -5.94
N SER A 176 4.88 10.96 -5.77
CA SER A 176 5.83 10.17 -4.98
C SER A 176 5.53 10.36 -3.49
N LEU A 177 5.22 9.27 -2.78
CA LEU A 177 4.75 9.28 -1.39
C LEU A 177 5.76 8.62 -0.48
N SER A 178 6.17 9.32 0.58
CA SER A 178 7.09 8.81 1.58
C SER A 178 6.60 9.12 2.99
N GLY A 179 7.10 8.37 3.97
CA GLY A 179 7.06 8.77 5.38
C GLY A 179 7.89 10.06 5.61
N PRO A 180 7.78 10.66 6.81
CA PRO A 180 8.42 11.94 7.11
C PRO A 180 9.92 11.84 7.38
N GLU A 181 10.44 10.63 7.61
CA GLU A 181 11.80 10.40 8.11
C GLU A 181 12.32 9.04 7.65
N LEU A 182 13.65 8.89 7.54
CA LEU A 182 14.29 7.61 7.28
C LEU A 182 14.39 6.83 8.60
N VAL A 183 13.78 5.65 8.65
CA VAL A 183 13.82 4.76 9.83
C VAL A 183 14.45 3.44 9.42
N THR A 184 15.42 2.96 10.18
CA THR A 184 16.01 1.63 9.94
C THR A 184 15.03 0.51 10.33
N GLN A 185 15.20 -0.69 9.79
CA GLN A 185 14.42 -1.85 10.25
C GLN A 185 14.59 -2.08 11.75
N LEU A 186 15.82 -1.92 12.27
CA LEU A 186 16.10 -1.99 13.70
C LEU A 186 15.30 -0.94 14.49
N ASP A 187 15.38 0.33 14.09
CA ASP A 187 14.71 1.43 14.80
C ASP A 187 13.17 1.30 14.72
N ALA A 188 12.64 0.78 13.62
CA ALA A 188 11.22 0.49 13.48
C ALA A 188 10.78 -0.60 14.47
N VAL A 189 11.56 -1.67 14.63
CA VAL A 189 11.29 -2.73 15.61
C VAL A 189 11.40 -2.19 17.04
N GLN A 190 12.40 -1.37 17.34
CA GLN A 190 12.53 -0.72 18.65
C GLN A 190 11.33 0.19 18.94
N THR A 191 10.90 1.00 17.96
CA THR A 191 9.72 1.87 18.07
C THR A 191 8.45 1.07 18.36
N ILE A 192 8.25 -0.07 17.69
CA ILE A 192 7.13 -0.98 17.97
C ILE A 192 7.22 -1.49 19.42
N GLY A 193 8.42 -1.89 19.86
CA GLY A 193 8.67 -2.36 21.23
C GLY A 193 8.30 -1.32 22.29
N ASP A 194 8.73 -0.08 22.08
CA ASP A 194 8.41 1.05 22.97
C ASP A 194 6.90 1.30 23.05
N VAL A 195 6.20 1.24 21.91
CA VAL A 195 4.74 1.46 21.85
C VAL A 195 3.96 0.38 22.59
N ILE A 196 4.37 -0.89 22.45
CA ILE A 196 3.70 -2.01 23.12
C ILE A 196 4.22 -2.28 24.54
N GLY A 197 5.19 -1.48 25.02
CA GLY A 197 5.80 -1.64 26.34
C GLY A 197 6.60 -2.93 26.50
N ARG A 198 7.22 -3.44 25.43
CA ARG A 198 8.02 -4.68 25.42
C ARG A 198 9.39 -4.44 24.81
N ALA A 199 10.44 -4.83 25.52
CA ALA A 199 11.78 -4.85 24.96
C ALA A 199 11.87 -5.90 23.83
N LEU A 200 12.03 -5.43 22.60
CA LEU A 200 12.22 -6.28 21.42
C LEU A 200 13.71 -6.32 21.03
N ARG A 201 14.14 -7.46 20.49
CA ARG A 201 15.49 -7.63 19.94
C ARG A 201 15.43 -7.79 18.43
N PHE A 202 16.44 -7.27 17.75
CA PHE A 202 16.68 -7.53 16.33
C PHE A 202 17.94 -8.38 16.21
N GLU A 203 17.82 -9.53 15.57
CA GLU A 203 18.95 -10.42 15.24
C GLU A 203 19.16 -10.35 13.73
N GLU A 204 20.20 -9.62 13.30
CA GLU A 204 20.49 -9.45 11.88
C GLU A 204 20.93 -10.78 11.25
N LEU A 205 20.23 -11.17 10.20
CA LEU A 205 20.60 -12.30 9.36
C LEU A 205 21.60 -11.86 8.30
N THR A 206 22.53 -12.74 7.91
CA THR A 206 23.32 -12.48 6.70
C THR A 206 22.40 -12.45 5.47
N PRO A 207 22.78 -11.77 4.36
CA PRO A 207 22.03 -11.81 3.13
C PRO A 207 21.70 -13.23 2.65
N GLU A 208 22.61 -14.18 2.82
CA GLU A 208 22.43 -15.59 2.45
C GLU A 208 21.38 -16.29 3.32
N GLN A 209 21.42 -16.05 4.63
CA GLN A 209 20.43 -16.56 5.58
C GLN A 209 19.04 -15.97 5.29
N GLY A 210 18.96 -14.67 4.99
CA GLY A 210 17.72 -14.01 4.58
C GLY A 210 17.16 -14.61 3.29
N LYS A 211 17.99 -14.79 2.26
CA LYS A 211 17.60 -15.44 0.99
C LYS A 211 17.08 -16.85 1.22
N GLN A 212 17.76 -17.65 2.07
CA GLN A 212 17.31 -18.99 2.39
C GLN A 212 15.94 -18.98 3.08
N ARG A 213 15.76 -18.13 4.09
CA ARG A 213 14.48 -18.00 4.80
C ARG A 213 13.32 -17.63 3.87
N MET A 214 13.55 -16.72 2.92
CA MET A 214 12.50 -16.35 1.96
C MET A 214 12.22 -17.45 0.93
N ARG A 215 13.23 -18.23 0.51
CA ARG A 215 13.00 -19.46 -0.29
C ARG A 215 12.14 -20.46 0.44
N ASP A 216 12.41 -20.70 1.72
CA ASP A 216 11.64 -21.63 2.55
C ASP A 216 10.19 -21.14 2.74
N ALA A 217 9.97 -19.82 2.64
CA ALA A 217 8.64 -19.19 2.61
C ALA A 217 7.98 -19.17 1.21
N GLY A 218 8.58 -19.82 0.20
CA GLY A 218 8.00 -19.99 -1.14
C GLY A 218 8.28 -18.87 -2.14
N TRP A 219 9.21 -17.95 -1.84
CA TRP A 219 9.55 -16.88 -2.79
C TRP A 219 10.31 -17.42 -4.01
N PRO A 220 9.97 -16.96 -5.23
CA PRO A 220 10.69 -17.34 -6.45
C PRO A 220 12.19 -16.94 -6.39
N PRO A 221 13.13 -17.84 -6.70
CA PRO A 221 14.57 -17.54 -6.66
C PRO A 221 14.99 -16.33 -7.50
N THR A 222 14.33 -16.12 -8.66
CA THR A 222 14.60 -15.00 -9.56
C THR A 222 14.23 -13.64 -8.96
N LEU A 223 13.20 -13.59 -8.11
CA LEU A 223 12.81 -12.36 -7.41
C LEU A 223 13.74 -12.06 -6.23
N LEU A 224 14.30 -13.10 -5.59
CA LEU A 224 15.15 -12.93 -4.41
C LEU A 224 16.49 -12.26 -4.71
N THR A 225 17.14 -12.60 -5.82
CA THR A 225 18.40 -11.94 -6.19
C THR A 225 18.17 -10.45 -6.41
N ALA A 226 17.22 -10.10 -7.27
CA ALA A 226 16.89 -8.70 -7.57
C ALA A 226 16.44 -7.92 -6.32
N ALA A 227 15.64 -8.52 -5.44
CA ALA A 227 15.20 -7.88 -4.20
C ALA A 227 16.37 -7.58 -3.26
N PHE A 228 17.28 -8.54 -3.04
CA PHE A 228 18.43 -8.34 -2.16
C PHE A 228 19.45 -7.35 -2.72
N ASP A 229 19.66 -7.35 -4.05
CA ASP A 229 20.52 -6.36 -4.70
C ASP A 229 19.91 -4.96 -4.57
N GLY A 230 18.59 -4.84 -4.74
CA GLY A 230 17.86 -3.59 -4.50
C GLY A 230 17.93 -3.12 -3.05
N TRP A 231 17.79 -4.01 -2.08
CA TRP A 231 17.93 -3.69 -0.65
C TRP A 231 19.36 -3.26 -0.30
N ALA A 232 20.37 -3.95 -0.83
CA ALA A 232 21.76 -3.54 -0.66
C ALA A 232 22.03 -2.16 -1.29
N GLY A 233 21.46 -1.89 -2.48
CA GLY A 233 21.50 -0.57 -3.11
C GLY A 233 20.89 0.52 -2.24
N MET A 234 19.72 0.27 -1.64
CA MET A 234 19.05 1.24 -0.77
C MET A 234 19.79 1.52 0.55
N VAL A 235 20.67 0.61 1.01
CA VAL A 235 21.57 0.91 2.14
C VAL A 235 22.58 2.00 1.76
N ALA A 236 23.06 2.00 0.52
CA ALA A 236 23.99 3.01 0.02
C ALA A 236 23.26 4.31 -0.38
N GLU A 237 22.10 4.18 -1.02
CA GLU A 237 21.30 5.28 -1.54
C GLU A 237 19.83 5.13 -1.08
N PRO A 238 19.48 5.65 0.11
CA PRO A 238 18.13 5.54 0.64
C PRO A 238 17.07 6.20 -0.26
N GLU A 239 15.85 5.68 -0.18
CA GLU A 239 14.70 6.29 -0.86
C GLU A 239 14.48 7.74 -0.40
N PRO A 240 14.10 8.67 -1.30
CA PRO A 240 13.93 10.07 -0.94
C PRO A 240 12.71 10.29 -0.05
N ILE A 241 12.82 11.29 0.83
CA ILE A 241 11.69 11.87 1.57
C ILE A 241 11.04 12.96 0.70
N THR A 242 9.71 12.97 0.64
CA THR A 242 8.91 13.95 -0.11
C THR A 242 7.98 14.74 0.81
N SER A 243 7.62 15.95 0.39
CA SER A 243 6.61 16.78 1.06
C SER A 243 5.18 16.48 0.60
N THR A 244 4.99 15.53 -0.34
CA THR A 244 3.73 15.33 -1.07
C THR A 244 2.51 15.15 -0.18
N VAL A 245 2.63 14.43 0.94
CA VAL A 245 1.51 14.26 1.88
C VAL A 245 1.11 15.61 2.48
N ALA A 246 2.08 16.43 2.91
CA ALA A 246 1.81 17.76 3.43
C ALA A 246 1.21 18.68 2.38
N ASP A 247 1.78 18.68 1.18
CA ASP A 247 1.35 19.56 0.09
C ASP A 247 -0.08 19.25 -0.38
N VAL A 248 -0.48 17.97 -0.40
CA VAL A 248 -1.83 17.57 -0.86
C VAL A 248 -2.86 17.53 0.27
N THR A 249 -2.48 17.15 1.48
CA THR A 249 -3.45 16.93 2.57
C THR A 249 -3.52 18.06 3.58
N GLY A 250 -2.55 18.99 3.56
CA GLY A 250 -2.42 20.10 4.51
C GLY A 250 -1.89 19.69 5.89
N ARG A 251 -1.44 18.44 6.05
CA ARG A 251 -0.88 17.91 7.31
C ARG A 251 0.38 17.07 7.04
N PRO A 252 1.34 17.03 7.98
CA PRO A 252 2.52 16.19 7.82
C PRO A 252 2.17 14.70 7.65
N ALA A 253 3.05 13.97 6.98
CA ALA A 253 3.01 12.51 6.95
C ALA A 253 3.17 11.94 8.36
N LYS A 254 2.48 10.84 8.63
CA LYS A 254 2.54 10.14 9.92
C LYS A 254 3.87 9.43 10.08
N SER A 255 4.42 9.51 11.29
CA SER A 255 5.65 8.82 11.69
C SER A 255 5.45 7.30 11.82
N VAL A 256 6.56 6.56 11.88
CA VAL A 256 6.54 5.12 12.22
C VAL A 256 5.97 4.90 13.62
N ARG A 257 6.18 5.85 14.55
CA ARG A 257 5.61 5.76 15.90
C ARG A 257 4.09 5.84 15.88
N GLU A 258 3.51 6.78 15.14
CA GLU A 258 2.05 6.85 14.98
C GLU A 258 1.50 5.60 14.32
N TRP A 259 2.17 5.09 13.28
CA TRP A 259 1.79 3.83 12.66
C TRP A 259 1.82 2.65 13.64
N ALA A 260 2.85 2.58 14.48
CA ALA A 260 2.99 1.53 15.50
C ALA A 260 1.87 1.62 16.55
N ILE A 261 1.45 2.83 16.95
CA ILE A 261 0.31 3.05 17.85
C ILE A 261 -0.98 2.51 17.20
N ASP A 262 -1.25 2.90 15.96
CA ASP A 262 -2.47 2.50 15.23
C ASP A 262 -2.55 0.98 15.00
N ASN A 263 -1.40 0.28 15.02
CA ASN A 263 -1.30 -1.16 14.76
C ASN A 263 -0.87 -1.98 15.99
N ALA A 264 -0.79 -1.38 17.18
CA ALA A 264 -0.24 -2.01 18.39
C ALA A 264 -0.86 -3.38 18.71
N ALA A 265 -2.18 -3.51 18.53
CA ALA A 265 -2.93 -4.75 18.76
C ALA A 265 -2.46 -5.94 17.88
N SER A 266 -1.78 -5.68 16.77
CA SER A 266 -1.23 -6.75 15.91
C SER A 266 -0.03 -7.45 16.54
N PHE A 267 0.65 -6.78 17.48
CA PHE A 267 1.92 -7.18 18.09
C PHE A 267 1.78 -7.68 19.54
N THR A 268 0.61 -7.49 20.15
CA THR A 268 0.29 -7.98 21.50
C THR A 268 -0.30 -9.39 21.46
N VAL A 269 -0.10 -10.16 22.53
CA VAL A 269 -0.67 -11.51 22.73
C VAL A 269 -2.00 -11.38 23.47
#